data_AF-A0A521LB22-F1
#
_entry.id   AF-A0A521LB22-F1
#
_cell.length_a   1.000
_cell.length_b   1.000
_cell.length_c   1.000
_cell.angle_alpha   90.00
_cell.angle_beta   90.00
_cell.angle_gamma   90.00
#
_symmetry.space_group_name_H-M   'P 1'
#
loop_
_entity.id
_entity.type
_entity.pdbx_description
1 polymer ?
#
loop_
_entity_poly.entity_id
_entity_poly.type
_entity_poly.pdbx_seq_one_letter_code
_entity_poly.pdbx_strand_id
1 'polypeptide(L)'
;TRDTGCGLKCFRREAYLALPYFDALHRFMPALMAREGYKVLHVDVRDRPRLTGVSNYGFFDRLWVGILDLAGVWWLIRRRKRVPQIVHSESLLETP
;
A
#
# COMPACT_ATOMS: atom_id res chain seq x y z
N THR A 1 6.92 -9.00 -4.81
CA THR A 1 6.25 -7.89 -5.50
C THR A 1 7.03 -7.57 -6.74
N ARG A 2 6.44 -7.72 -7.94
CA ARG A 2 7.21 -7.65 -9.20
C ARG A 2 7.56 -6.21 -9.63
N ASP A 3 6.83 -5.22 -9.13
CA ASP A 3 7.22 -3.80 -9.17
C ASP A 3 6.35 -3.02 -8.18
N THR A 4 6.92 -2.39 -7.14
CA THR A 4 6.17 -1.47 -6.25
C THR A 4 6.13 -0.04 -6.78
N GLY A 5 7.01 0.30 -7.72
CA GLY A 5 7.20 1.62 -8.31
C GLY A 5 6.36 1.87 -9.55
N CYS A 6 5.68 0.85 -10.08
CA CYS A 6 4.73 1.00 -11.18
C CYS A 6 3.68 2.08 -10.84
N GLY A 7 3.51 3.05 -11.73
CA GLY A 7 2.56 4.16 -11.54
C GLY A 7 1.10 3.75 -11.70
N LEU A 8 0.83 2.61 -12.34
CA LEU A 8 -0.53 2.10 -12.53
C LEU A 8 -0.94 1.23 -11.35
N LYS A 9 -1.87 1.75 -10.54
CA LYS A 9 -2.45 1.02 -9.40
C LYS A 9 -3.94 1.34 -9.32
N CYS A 10 -4.76 0.31 -9.08
CA CYS A 10 -6.20 0.46 -8.91
C CYS A 10 -6.63 -0.09 -7.55
N PHE A 11 -7.46 0.68 -6.84
CA PHE A 11 -7.96 0.33 -5.51
C PHE A 11 -9.43 0.72 -5.38
N ARG A 12 -10.14 0.06 -4.47
CA ARG A 12 -11.48 0.53 -4.06
C ARG A 12 -11.32 1.82 -3.27
N ARG A 13 -12.14 2.83 -3.56
CA ARG A 13 -12.10 4.15 -2.92
C ARG A 13 -12.20 4.05 -1.40
N GLU A 14 -13.14 3.27 -0.90
CA GLU A 14 -13.34 3.03 0.54
C GLU A 14 -12.09 2.47 1.23
N ALA A 15 -11.40 1.51 0.59
CA ALA A 15 -10.18 0.91 1.11
C ALA A 15 -9.04 1.93 1.17
N TYR A 16 -8.94 2.80 0.17
CA TYR A 16 -7.93 3.87 0.14
C TYR A 16 -8.17 4.91 1.23
N LEU A 17 -9.42 5.35 1.43
CA LEU A 17 -9.77 6.36 2.43
C LEU A 17 -9.61 5.85 3.88
N ALA A 18 -9.66 4.54 4.09
CA ALA A 18 -9.41 3.92 5.39
C ALA A 18 -7.91 3.80 5.74
N LEU A 19 -7.00 4.01 4.78
CA LEU A 19 -5.57 3.94 5.04
C LEU A 19 -5.08 5.15 5.86
N PRO A 20 -4.14 4.95 6.80
CA PRO A 20 -3.51 6.07 7.49
C PRO A 20 -2.69 6.91 6.49
N TYR A 21 -2.73 8.23 6.65
CA TYR A 21 -1.91 9.15 5.87
C TYR A 21 -0.41 8.88 6.10
N PHE A 22 0.38 8.87 5.01
CA PHE A 22 1.84 8.71 5.04
C PHE A 22 2.46 9.36 3.80
N ASP A 23 3.61 10.04 3.93
CA ASP A 23 4.20 10.78 2.80
C ASP A 23 4.66 9.84 1.66
N ALA A 24 5.15 8.65 1.98
CA ALA A 24 5.48 7.62 0.99
C ALA A 24 4.33 6.62 0.73
N LEU A 25 3.08 6.95 1.09
CA LEU A 25 1.93 6.05 0.96
C LEU A 25 1.87 5.46 -0.45
N HIS A 26 2.15 6.27 -1.47
CA HIS A 26 2.16 5.84 -2.87
C HIS A 26 3.12 4.66 -3.18
N ARG A 27 4.26 4.56 -2.47
CA ARG A 27 5.24 3.48 -2.60
C ARG A 27 4.82 2.24 -1.80
N PHE A 28 4.23 2.45 -0.63
CA PHE A 28 3.87 1.38 0.32
C PHE A 28 2.39 0.97 0.27
N MET A 29 1.59 1.53 -0.64
CA MET A 29 0.19 1.18 -0.86
C MET A 29 -0.05 -0.34 -0.93
N PRO A 30 0.74 -1.13 -1.70
CA PRO A 30 0.54 -2.58 -1.73
C PRO A 30 0.69 -3.23 -0.35
N ALA A 31 1.68 -2.81 0.43
CA ALA A 31 1.92 -3.33 1.78
C ALA A 31 0.83 -2.89 2.77
N LEU A 32 0.35 -1.64 2.65
CA LEU A 32 -0.74 -1.11 3.48
C LEU A 32 -2.07 -1.79 3.18
N MET A 33 -2.38 -2.03 1.91
CA MET A 33 -3.59 -2.78 1.50
C MET A 33 -3.55 -4.22 2.00
N ALA A 34 -2.41 -4.90 1.87
CA ALA A 34 -2.22 -6.23 2.43
C ALA A 34 -2.38 -6.25 3.96
N ARG A 35 -1.87 -5.21 4.66
CA ARG A 35 -2.04 -5.05 6.11
C ARG A 35 -3.49 -4.84 6.54
N GLU A 36 -4.30 -4.19 5.72
CA GLU A 36 -5.74 -3.98 5.97
C GLU A 36 -6.58 -5.23 5.61
N GLY A 37 -5.95 -6.31 5.15
CA GLY A 37 -6.61 -7.57 4.82
C GLY A 37 -7.08 -7.68 3.36
N TYR A 38 -6.75 -6.71 2.51
CA TYR A 38 -7.08 -6.78 1.08
C TYR A 38 -6.07 -7.65 0.32
N LYS A 39 -6.58 -8.37 -0.68
CA LYS A 39 -5.74 -9.15 -1.60
C LYS A 39 -5.15 -8.22 -2.67
N VAL A 40 -3.82 -8.20 -2.76
CA VAL A 40 -3.11 -7.48 -3.82
C VAL A 40 -2.80 -8.43 -4.96
N LEU A 41 -3.29 -8.10 -6.16
CA LEU A 41 -3.03 -8.82 -7.40
C LEU A 41 -2.08 -8.00 -8.27
N HIS A 42 -1.18 -8.68 -8.97
CA HIS A 42 -0.30 -8.08 -9.96
C HIS A 42 -0.78 -8.52 -11.34
N VAL A 43 -0.94 -7.55 -12.25
CA VAL A 43 -1.28 -7.79 -13.64
C VAL A 43 -0.10 -7.30 -14.47
N ASP A 44 0.36 -8.12 -15.41
CA ASP A 44 1.45 -7.73 -16.30
C ASP A 44 0.96 -6.63 -17.25
N VAL A 45 1.67 -5.51 -17.27
CA VAL A 45 1.40 -4.37 -18.14
C VAL A 45 2.56 -4.24 -19.12
N ARG A 46 2.24 -3.98 -20.40
CA ARG A 46 3.26 -3.73 -21.42
C ARG A 46 3.62 -2.25 -21.42
N ASP A 47 4.72 -1.91 -20.76
CA ASP A 47 5.27 -0.56 -20.80
C ASP A 47 5.83 -0.24 -22.19
N ARG A 48 5.50 0.95 -22.71
CA ARG A 48 6.06 1.45 -23.97
C ARG A 48 7.36 2.21 -23.69
N PRO A 49 8.41 2.04 -24.52
CA PRO A 49 9.64 2.79 -24.34
C PRO A 49 9.39 4.29 -24.51
N ARG A 50 9.99 5.11 -23.63
CA ARG A 50 9.98 6.57 -23.82
C ARG A 50 10.77 6.92 -25.07
N LEU A 51 10.22 7.77 -25.92
CA LEU A 51 10.83 8.19 -27.18
C LEU A 51 11.72 9.45 -27.02
N THR A 52 11.48 10.28 -26.00
CA THR A 52 12.19 11.54 -25.77
C THR A 52 12.30 11.86 -24.27
N GLY A 53 13.27 12.70 -23.90
CA GLY A 53 13.50 13.20 -22.54
C GLY A 53 14.69 12.57 -21.81
N VAL A 54 15.27 13.30 -20.86
CA VAL A 54 16.35 12.83 -19.98
C VAL A 54 15.73 12.30 -18.69
N SER A 55 16.27 11.19 -18.16
CA SER A 55 15.79 10.61 -16.91
C SER A 55 16.11 11.53 -15.73
N ASN A 56 15.07 12.11 -15.11
CA ASN A 56 15.18 12.88 -13.86
C ASN A 56 15.31 11.99 -12.61
N TYR A 57 15.84 10.77 -12.75
CA TYR A 57 16.03 9.82 -11.65
C TYR A 57 17.50 9.80 -11.22
N GLY A 58 17.88 10.74 -10.35
CA GLY A 58 19.15 10.70 -9.63
C GLY A 58 19.18 9.53 -8.62
N PHE A 59 20.24 8.73 -8.66
CA PHE A 59 20.37 7.49 -7.89
C PHE A 59 20.56 7.76 -6.38
N PHE A 60 21.30 8.81 -6.01
CA PHE A 60 21.74 9.06 -4.64
C PHE A 60 20.72 9.81 -3.76
N ASP A 61 19.99 10.80 -4.31
CA ASP A 61 18.96 11.55 -3.55
C ASP A 61 17.76 10.68 -3.15
N ARG A 62 17.42 9.67 -3.94
CA ARG A 62 16.27 8.78 -3.67
C ARG A 62 16.61 7.58 -2.79
N LEU A 63 17.89 7.20 -2.67
CA LEU A 63 18.30 6.05 -1.86
C LEU A 63 18.08 6.33 -0.37
N TRP A 64 18.59 7.46 0.12
CA TRP A 64 18.47 7.84 1.52
C TRP A 64 17.03 8.11 1.95
N VAL A 65 16.27 8.85 1.13
CA VAL A 65 14.83 9.06 1.35
C VAL A 65 14.07 7.72 1.38
N GLY A 66 14.41 6.80 0.47
CA GLY A 66 13.79 5.48 0.44
C GLY A 66 14.07 4.62 1.68
N ILE A 67 15.27 4.71 2.26
CA ILE A 67 15.65 4.01 3.50
C ILE A 67 14.85 4.58 4.69
N LEU A 68 14.79 5.90 4.81
CA LEU A 68 14.03 6.57 5.87
C LEU A 68 12.54 6.25 5.79
N ASP A 69 11.96 6.27 4.58
CA ASP A 69 10.56 5.91 4.36
C ASP A 69 10.28 4.45 4.74
N LEU A 70 11.20 3.52 4.40
CA LEU A 70 11.07 2.12 4.74
C LEU A 70 11.07 1.91 6.26
N ALA A 71 11.96 2.59 6.99
CA ALA A 71 12.00 2.57 8.44
C ALA A 71 10.71 3.15 9.06
N GLY A 72 10.21 4.26 8.51
CA GLY A 72 8.97 4.91 8.94
C GLY A 72 7.73 4.01 8.75
N VAL A 73 7.60 3.38 7.57
CA VAL A 73 6.50 2.43 7.31
C VAL A 73 6.63 1.18 8.16
N TRP A 74 7.83 0.63 8.32
CA TRP A 74 8.03 -0.53 9.18
C TRP A 74 7.60 -0.24 10.62
N TRP A 75 7.99 0.92 11.16
CA TRP A 75 7.56 1.37 12.48
C TRP A 75 6.04 1.58 12.55
N LEU A 76 5.42 2.20 11.54
CA LEU A 76 3.97 2.42 11.50
C LEU A 76 3.18 1.10 11.46
N ILE A 77 3.66 0.12 10.68
CA ILE A 77 3.10 -1.23 10.62
C ILE A 77 3.26 -1.92 11.97
N ARG A 78 4.45 -1.84 12.59
CA ARG A 78 4.76 -2.53 13.84
C ARG A 78 4.11 -1.91 15.08
N ARG A 79 3.88 -0.58 15.07
CA ARG A 79 3.25 0.14 16.19
C ARG A 79 1.72 -0.01 16.21
N ARG A 80 1.10 -0.51 15.13
CA ARG A 80 -0.35 -0.74 15.13
C ARG A 80 -0.69 -1.80 16.18
N LYS A 81 -1.22 -1.36 17.32
CA LYS A 81 -1.88 -2.24 18.30
C LYS A 81 -3.00 -2.96 17.53
N ARG A 82 -3.07 -4.29 17.64
CA ARG A 82 -4.18 -5.08 17.09
C ARG A 82 -5.48 -4.46 17.61
N VAL A 83 -6.23 -3.78 16.75
CA VAL A 83 -7.57 -3.32 17.10
C VAL A 83 -8.41 -4.59 17.20
N PRO A 84 -8.96 -4.92 18.38
CA PRO A 84 -9.78 -6.12 18.51
C PRO A 84 -10.95 -6.01 17.54
N GLN A 85 -11.08 -7.00 16.68
CA GLN A 85 -12.23 -7.13 15.80
C GLN A 85 -13.43 -7.46 16.71
N ILE A 86 -14.35 -6.52 16.85
CA ILE A 86 -15.60 -6.74 17.57
C ILE A 86 -16.45 -7.59 16.64
N VAL A 87 -16.41 -8.90 16.85
CA VAL A 87 -17.29 -9.83 16.16
C VAL A 87 -18.70 -9.55 16.67
N HIS A 88 -19.52 -8.85 15.89
CA HIS A 88 -20.94 -8.71 16.20
C HIS A 88 -21.60 -10.09 16.05
N SER A 89 -21.86 -10.73 17.18
CA SER A 89 -22.63 -11.96 17.27
C SER A 89 -24.13 -11.64 17.10
N GLU A 90 -24.57 -11.36 15.88
CA GLU A 90 -26.00 -11.14 15.57
C GLU A 90 -26.73 -12.40 15.09
N SER A 91 -26.09 -13.58 15.12
CA SER A 91 -26.65 -14.80 14.51
C SER A 91 -27.31 -15.80 15.49
N LEU A 92 -27.71 -15.41 16.70
CA LEU A 92 -28.35 -16.32 17.68
C LEU A 92 -29.80 -15.97 18.07
N LEU A 93 -30.47 -15.01 17.40
CA LEU A 93 -31.85 -14.61 17.74
C LEU A 93 -32.90 -14.82 16.64
N GLU A 94 -32.59 -15.57 15.57
CA GLU A 94 -33.60 -16.02 14.61
C GLU A 94 -33.84 -17.54 14.72
N THR A 95 -34.57 -17.92 15.77
CA THR A 95 -35.43 -19.12 15.79
C THR A 95 -36.74 -18.71 16.45
N PRO A 96 -37.86 -18.93 15.77
CA PRO A 96 -38.80 -19.96 16.25
C PRO A 96 -38.97 -21.13 15.27
#